data_AF-A0A225VGP1-F1
#
_entry.id   AF-A0A225VGP1-F1
#
_cell.length_a   1.000
_cell.length_b   1.000
_cell.length_c   1.000
_cell.angle_alpha   90.00
_cell.angle_beta   90.00
_cell.angle_gamma   90.00
#
_symmetry.space_group_name_H-M   'P 1'
#
loop_
_entity.id
_entity.type
_entity.pdbx_description
1 polymer ?
#
loop_
_entity_poly.entity_id
_entity_poly.type
_entity_poly.pdbx_seq_one_letter_code
_entity_poly.pdbx_strand_id
1 'polypeptide(L)'
;MTQSLRTGARNMSSATEQEAKEQMHRWTTISKGMIGLVSVYTVYAISDHLSHEHHEDETPAYPYLKMRNKPFPWPESNCDYLDLECRRKAREAKKALE
;
A
#
# COMPACT_ATOMS: atom_id res chain seq x y z
N MET A 1 22.85 -4.70 -65.99
CA MET A 1 22.59 -4.70 -64.54
C MET A 1 21.18 -4.19 -64.31
N THR A 2 20.24 -5.07 -63.95
CA THR A 2 18.88 -4.67 -63.55
C THR A 2 18.71 -5.02 -62.08
N GLN A 3 18.80 -4.00 -61.22
CA GLN A 3 18.68 -4.15 -59.77
C GLN A 3 17.19 -4.18 -59.41
N SER A 4 16.73 -5.29 -58.81
CA SER A 4 15.35 -5.47 -58.38
C SER A 4 15.06 -4.62 -57.14
N LEU A 5 14.24 -3.57 -57.30
CA LEU A 5 13.66 -2.81 -56.20
C LEU A 5 12.55 -3.66 -55.56
N ARG A 6 12.91 -4.54 -54.62
CA ARG A 6 11.93 -5.09 -53.67
C ARG A 6 11.69 -4.04 -52.59
N THR A 7 10.70 -3.18 -52.86
CA THR A 7 10.03 -2.30 -51.90
C THR A 7 9.85 -3.01 -50.56
N GLY A 8 10.48 -2.46 -49.51
CA GLY A 8 10.33 -2.93 -48.14
C GLY A 8 8.88 -2.74 -47.68
N ALA A 9 8.12 -3.83 -47.66
CA ALA A 9 6.86 -3.88 -46.93
C ALA A 9 7.18 -3.72 -45.44
N ARG A 10 6.78 -2.60 -44.84
CA ARG A 10 6.79 -2.44 -43.39
C ARG A 10 5.69 -3.34 -42.85
N ASN A 11 6.05 -4.54 -42.40
CA ASN A 11 5.16 -5.42 -41.64
C ASN A 11 4.83 -4.74 -40.31
N MET A 12 3.88 -3.80 -40.33
CA MET A 12 3.24 -3.25 -39.14
C MET A 12 2.24 -4.30 -38.62
N SER A 13 2.71 -5.50 -38.31
CA SER A 13 1.83 -6.51 -37.71
C SER A 13 1.76 -6.24 -36.21
N SER A 14 0.55 -5.95 -35.73
CA SER A 14 0.12 -6.38 -34.40
C SER A 14 0.69 -7.79 -34.14
N ALA A 15 1.22 -8.03 -32.93
CA ALA A 15 1.85 -9.29 -32.55
C ALA A 15 1.06 -10.48 -33.13
N THR A 16 1.77 -11.42 -33.75
CA THR A 16 1.14 -12.64 -34.27
C THR A 16 0.45 -13.38 -33.12
N GLU A 17 -0.56 -14.20 -33.42
CA GLU A 17 -1.29 -14.94 -32.38
C GLU A 17 -0.35 -15.80 -31.52
N GLN A 18 0.72 -16.34 -32.12
CA GLN A 18 1.76 -17.09 -31.42
C GLN A 18 2.58 -16.21 -30.48
N GLU A 19 3.08 -15.06 -30.95
CA GLU A 19 3.81 -14.10 -30.11
C GLU A 19 2.95 -13.58 -28.94
N ALA A 20 1.65 -13.34 -29.18
CA ALA A 20 0.72 -12.93 -28.13
C ALA A 20 0.55 -13.99 -27.04
N LYS A 21 0.44 -15.28 -27.42
CA LYS A 21 0.36 -16.41 -26.48
C LYS A 21 1.65 -16.54 -25.65
N GLU A 22 2.81 -16.38 -26.28
CA GLU A 22 4.11 -16.43 -25.60
C GLU A 22 4.28 -15.28 -24.60
N GLN A 23 3.87 -14.06 -24.97
CA GLN A 23 3.91 -12.91 -24.07
C GLN A 23 2.97 -13.10 -22.86
N MET A 24 1.74 -13.58 -23.10
CA MET A 24 0.79 -13.93 -22.04
C MET A 24 1.35 -14.98 -21.09
N HIS A 25 1.93 -16.05 -21.63
CA HIS A 25 2.52 -17.13 -20.84
C HIS A 25 3.70 -16.62 -19.98
N ARG A 26 4.58 -15.81 -20.57
CA ARG A 26 5.74 -15.23 -19.87
C ARG A 26 5.30 -14.37 -18.69
N TRP A 27 4.40 -13.42 -18.92
CA TRP A 27 3.94 -12.54 -17.84
C TRP A 27 3.12 -13.27 -16.78
N THR A 28 2.32 -14.27 -17.17
CA THR A 28 1.61 -15.12 -16.21
C THR A 28 2.58 -15.87 -15.30
N THR A 29 3.66 -16.41 -15.87
CA THR A 29 4.69 -17.14 -15.11
C THR A 29 5.43 -16.22 -14.16
N ILE A 30 5.82 -15.02 -14.63
CA ILE A 30 6.47 -14.01 -13.78
C ILE A 30 5.55 -13.60 -12.63
N SER A 31 4.27 -13.30 -12.92
CA SER A 31 3.30 -12.90 -11.90
C SER A 31 3.10 -14.00 -10.84
N LYS A 32 3.04 -15.27 -11.24
CA LYS A 32 2.98 -16.40 -10.30
C LYS A 32 4.20 -16.45 -9.39
N GLY A 33 5.40 -16.20 -9.93
CA GLY A 33 6.63 -16.09 -9.13
C GLY A 33 6.58 -14.91 -8.15
N MET A 34 6.12 -13.74 -8.60
CA MET A 34 6.02 -12.54 -7.77
C MET A 34 4.99 -12.68 -6.64
N ILE A 35 3.88 -13.39 -6.87
CA ILE A 35 2.91 -13.72 -5.81
C ILE A 35 3.59 -14.48 -4.68
N GLY A 36 4.46 -15.45 -5.00
CA GLY A 36 5.24 -16.20 -4.00
C GLY A 36 6.24 -15.32 -3.24
N LEU A 37 6.91 -14.38 -3.92
CA LEU A 37 7.83 -13.45 -3.25
C LEU A 37 7.09 -12.50 -2.30
N VAL A 38 5.98 -11.91 -2.78
CA VAL A 38 5.17 -10.98 -1.98
C VAL A 38 4.55 -11.69 -0.78
N SER A 39 4.12 -12.95 -0.91
CA SER A 39 3.57 -13.70 0.22
C SER A 39 4.60 -13.91 1.34
N VAL A 40 5.84 -14.29 1.00
CA VAL A 40 6.92 -14.44 1.98
C VAL A 40 7.24 -13.10 2.67
N TYR A 41 7.37 -12.03 1.89
CA TYR A 41 7.61 -10.69 2.44
C TYR A 41 6.46 -10.23 3.35
N THR A 42 5.22 -10.55 2.98
CA THR A 42 4.03 -10.20 3.78
C THR A 42 4.06 -10.90 5.14
N VAL A 43 4.41 -12.19 5.20
CA VAL A 43 4.53 -12.92 6.48
C VAL A 43 5.62 -12.30 7.36
N TYR A 44 6.76 -11.95 6.78
CA TYR A 44 7.84 -11.25 7.49
C TYR A 44 7.36 -9.90 8.05
N ALA A 45 6.75 -9.05 7.22
CA ALA A 45 6.26 -7.73 7.63
C ALA A 45 5.16 -7.80 8.71
N ILE A 46 4.26 -8.79 8.63
CA ILE A 46 3.24 -8.99 9.67
C ILE A 46 3.89 -9.44 10.98
N SER A 47 4.89 -10.32 10.92
CA SER A 47 5.61 -10.80 12.10
C SER A 47 6.34 -9.66 12.82
N ASP A 48 6.98 -8.77 12.06
CA ASP A 48 7.58 -7.53 12.57
C ASP A 48 6.53 -6.56 13.12
N HIS A 49 5.43 -6.34 12.39
CA HIS A 49 4.36 -5.44 12.82
C HIS A 49 3.68 -5.92 14.12
N LEU A 50 3.56 -7.22 14.36
CA LEU A 50 2.97 -7.75 15.60
C LEU A 50 3.95 -7.74 16.79
N SER A 51 5.25 -7.57 16.55
CA SER A 51 6.27 -7.67 17.59
C SER A 51 6.90 -6.34 18.00
N HIS A 52 6.71 -5.25 17.24
CA HIS A 52 7.16 -3.93 17.67
C HIS A 52 6.22 -3.33 18.72
N GLU A 53 6.79 -2.85 19.83
CA GLU A 53 6.07 -2.03 20.80
C GLU A 53 5.85 -0.63 20.22
N HIS A 54 4.62 -0.12 20.31
CA HIS A 54 4.38 1.29 20.06
C HIS A 54 5.02 2.08 21.21
N HIS A 55 6.15 2.76 20.95
CA HIS A 55 6.82 3.65 21.89
C HIS A 55 5.99 4.94 22.17
N GLU A 56 4.76 4.80 22.66
CA GLU A 56 3.91 5.94 23.05
C GLU A 56 4.22 6.43 24.47
N ASP A 57 4.77 5.58 25.34
CA ASP A 57 4.84 5.86 26.78
C ASP A 57 5.92 6.89 27.18
N GLU A 58 6.88 7.20 26.31
CA GLU A 58 8.06 7.99 26.69
C GLU A 58 8.23 9.33 25.98
N THR A 59 7.37 9.71 25.03
CA THR A 59 7.53 11.04 24.41
C THR A 59 7.10 12.13 25.39
N PRO A 60 8.00 13.01 25.84
CA PRO A 60 7.61 14.14 26.67
C PRO A 60 6.56 14.98 25.94
N ALA A 61 5.59 15.53 26.69
CA ALA A 61 4.55 16.40 26.13
C ALA A 61 5.14 17.75 25.71
N TYR A 62 5.83 17.77 24.58
CA TYR A 62 6.38 18.98 24.01
C TYR A 62 5.25 19.90 23.54
N PRO A 63 5.37 21.23 23.72
CA PRO A 63 4.29 22.18 23.43
C PRO A 63 3.91 22.26 21.95
N TYR A 64 4.77 21.77 21.05
CA TYR A 64 4.51 21.70 19.62
C TYR A 64 3.86 20.38 19.18
N LEU A 65 3.83 19.35 20.03
CA LEU A 65 3.14 18.10 19.77
C LEU A 65 1.67 18.20 20.22
N LYS A 66 0.78 17.54 19.49
CA LYS A 66 -0.67 17.54 19.77
C LYS A 66 -1.28 18.94 19.97
N MET A 67 -0.71 19.97 19.33
CA MET A 67 -1.20 21.34 19.41
C MET A 67 -2.64 21.43 18.90
N ARG A 68 -3.53 22.06 19.66
CA ARG A 68 -4.94 22.21 19.28
C ARG A 68 -5.46 23.63 19.52
N ASN A 69 -5.65 24.37 18.42
CA ASN A 69 -6.23 25.71 18.44
C ASN A 69 -7.76 25.72 18.31
N LYS A 70 -8.33 24.67 17.70
CA LYS A 70 -9.77 24.50 17.48
C LYS A 70 -10.14 23.02 17.68
N PRO A 71 -11.29 22.71 18.30
CA PRO A 71 -11.76 21.33 18.37
C PRO A 71 -12.02 20.76 16.98
N PHE A 72 -11.81 19.45 16.84
CA PHE A 72 -12.18 18.76 15.61
C PHE A 72 -13.70 18.59 15.49
N PRO A 73 -14.23 18.43 14.26
CA PRO A 73 -15.67 18.40 14.00
C PRO A 73 -16.37 17.07 14.34
N TRP A 74 -15.67 16.09 14.93
CA TRP A 74 -16.24 14.79 15.33
C TRP A 74 -16.48 14.70 16.85
N PRO A 75 -17.24 13.69 17.33
CA PRO A 75 -17.67 13.61 18.73
C PRO A 75 -16.50 13.61 19.75
N GLU A 76 -15.48 12.79 19.51
CA GLU A 76 -14.24 12.81 20.31
C GLU A 76 -13.31 13.91 19.82
N SER A 77 -13.74 15.17 19.99
CA SER A 77 -13.10 16.34 19.39
C SER A 77 -11.64 16.55 19.77
N ASN A 78 -11.15 15.92 20.85
CA ASN A 78 -9.76 15.95 21.30
C ASN A 78 -8.86 14.87 20.67
N CYS A 79 -9.42 13.83 20.04
CA CYS A 79 -8.64 12.76 19.40
C CYS A 79 -8.41 13.06 17.92
N ASP A 80 -7.25 12.71 17.37
CA ASP A 80 -6.96 12.86 15.94
C ASP A 80 -7.79 11.89 15.06
N TYR A 81 -7.78 12.07 13.74
CA TYR A 81 -8.70 11.35 12.85
C TYR A 81 -8.48 9.82 12.84
N LEU A 82 -7.22 9.38 12.88
CA LEU A 82 -6.82 7.96 12.86
C LEU A 82 -6.34 7.47 14.23
N ASP A 83 -6.49 8.27 15.28
CA ASP A 83 -6.13 7.87 16.64
C ASP A 83 -7.25 7.03 17.27
N LEU A 84 -7.21 5.73 16.99
CA LEU A 84 -8.21 4.77 17.46
C LEU A 84 -8.12 4.55 18.97
N GLU A 85 -6.91 4.58 19.54
CA GLU A 85 -6.69 4.38 20.96
C GLU A 85 -7.21 5.55 21.80
N CYS A 86 -6.97 6.80 21.40
CA CYS A 86 -7.56 7.97 22.04
C CYS A 86 -9.09 7.88 22.02
N ARG A 87 -9.69 7.51 20.88
CA ARG A 87 -11.14 7.37 20.77
C ARG A 87 -11.68 6.27 21.68
N ARG A 88 -11.00 5.13 21.76
CA ARG A 88 -11.36 4.03 22.66
C ARG A 88 -11.34 4.50 24.12
N LYS A 89 -10.24 5.11 24.56
CA LYS A 89 -10.08 5.67 25.92
C LYS A 89 -11.13 6.75 26.24
N ALA A 90 -11.40 7.67 25.30
CA ALA A 90 -12.40 8.71 25.48
C ALA A 90 -13.83 8.14 25.65
N ARG A 91 -14.17 7.10 24.89
CA ARG A 91 -15.47 6.41 25.01
C ARG A 91 -15.59 5.61 26.29
N GLU A 92 -14.53 4.90 26.70
CA GLU A 92 -14.48 4.18 27.97
C GLU A 92 -14.62 5.14 29.15
N ALA A 93 -13.90 6.26 29.13
CA ALA A 93 -14.03 7.30 30.15
C ALA A 93 -15.45 7.90 30.19
N LYS A 94 -16.08 8.14 29.04
CA LYS A 94 -17.47 8.60 28.98
C LYS A 94 -18.42 7.58 29.62
N LYS A 95 -18.28 6.29 29.29
CA LYS A 95 -19.10 5.21 29.87
C LYS A 95 -18.90 5.05 31.38
N ALA A 96 -17.69 5.28 31.88
CA ALA A 96 -17.39 5.20 33.31
C ALA A 96 -17.99 6.35 34.13
N LEU A 97 -18.41 7.43 33.45
CA LEU A 97 -19.04 8.61 34.06
C LEU A 97 -20.58 8.60 33.94
N GLU A 98 -21.15 7.64 33.19
CA GLU A 98 -22.59 7.40 33.04
C GLU A 98 -23.09 6.38 34.07
#